data_AF-Q8I7T8-F1
#
_entry.id   AF-Q8I7T8-F1
#
_cell.length_a   1.000
_cell.length_b   1.000
_cell.length_c   1.000
_cell.angle_alpha   90.00
_cell.angle_beta   90.00
_cell.angle_gamma   90.00
#
_symmetry.space_group_name_H-M   'P 1'
#
loop_
_entity.id
_entity.type
_entity.pdbx_description
1 polymer ?
#
loop_
_entity_poly.entity_id
_entity_poly.type
_entity_poly.pdbx_seq_one_letter_code
_entity_poly.pdbx_strand_id
1 'polypeptide(L)'
;PNSPAAPETADPLRGVQHLPINKGKETEIEFGRLKSLVPTISRKQSVSKLDVILEAIRYIDTLQDQLFDQLSERGQLSEPIAAALLATGKENALTATTTKRQRHRSE
;
A
#
# COMPACT_ATOMS: atom_id res chain seq x y z
N PRO A 1 -2.14 -52.27 44.91
CA PRO A 1 -2.43 -50.84 44.66
C PRO A 1 -1.46 -50.26 43.63
N ASN A 2 -1.78 -50.42 42.34
CA ASN A 2 -1.01 -49.82 41.26
C ASN A 2 -1.98 -48.93 40.46
N SER A 3 -1.82 -47.62 40.57
CA SER A 3 -2.54 -46.65 39.74
C SER A 3 -1.67 -46.32 38.52
N PRO A 4 -2.20 -46.37 37.29
CA PRO A 4 -1.46 -45.89 36.14
C PRO A 4 -1.49 -44.36 36.11
N ALA A 5 -0.30 -43.75 36.07
CA ALA A 5 -0.13 -42.32 35.86
C ALA A 5 -0.45 -41.96 34.41
N ALA A 6 -1.40 -41.05 34.20
CA ALA A 6 -1.43 -40.17 33.04
C ALA A 6 -1.19 -38.75 33.59
N PRO A 7 -0.33 -37.93 32.96
CA PRO A 7 -0.87 -37.10 31.89
C PRO A 7 0.19 -36.68 30.84
N GLU A 8 0.10 -37.18 29.61
CA GLU A 8 0.65 -36.46 28.46
C GLU A 8 -0.50 -35.84 27.68
N THR A 9 -0.94 -34.68 28.18
CA THR A 9 -1.75 -33.76 27.39
C THR A 9 -0.83 -33.12 26.37
N ALA A 10 -0.71 -33.77 25.21
CA ALA A 10 -0.06 -33.20 24.05
C ALA A 10 -0.79 -31.89 23.68
N ASP A 11 -0.13 -30.76 23.94
CA ASP A 11 -0.60 -29.44 23.51
C ASP A 11 -0.64 -29.41 21.97
N PRO A 12 -1.85 -29.38 21.36
CA PRO A 12 -2.01 -29.51 19.92
C PRO A 12 -1.49 -28.28 19.14
N LEU A 13 -1.07 -27.21 19.81
CA LEU A 13 -0.62 -25.97 19.18
C LEU A 13 0.91 -25.87 19.05
N ARG A 14 1.67 -26.85 19.55
CA ARG A 14 3.15 -26.82 19.54
C ARG A 14 3.79 -26.87 18.13
N GLY A 15 2.99 -27.13 17.08
CA GLY A 15 3.43 -27.18 15.69
C GLY A 15 3.14 -25.92 14.86
N VAL A 16 2.40 -24.94 15.40
CA VAL A 16 2.17 -23.69 14.67
C VAL A 16 3.38 -22.80 14.87
N GLN A 17 4.42 -23.02 14.06
CA GLN A 17 5.53 -22.08 13.96
C GLN A 17 4.95 -20.74 13.50
N HIS A 18 4.72 -19.84 14.45
CA HIS A 18 4.56 -18.42 14.16
C HIS A 18 5.88 -17.97 13.55
N LEU A 19 5.96 -17.99 12.22
CA LEU A 19 7.04 -17.35 11.50
C LEU A 19 7.06 -15.90 11.97
N PRO A 20 8.16 -15.40 12.55
CA PRO A 20 8.20 -14.03 13.04
C PRO A 20 7.94 -13.12 11.84
N ILE A 21 6.79 -12.47 11.85
CA ILE A 21 6.36 -11.49 10.86
C ILE A 21 7.31 -10.29 11.00
N ASN A 22 8.44 -10.32 10.30
CA ASN A 22 9.41 -9.23 10.19
C ASN A 22 8.91 -8.06 9.30
N LYS A 23 7.59 -7.97 9.04
CA LYS A 23 6.98 -6.93 8.18
C LYS A 23 7.34 -5.51 8.61
N GLY A 24 7.51 -5.26 9.92
CA GLY A 24 7.87 -3.95 10.44
C GLY A 24 9.23 -3.46 9.94
N LYS A 25 10.24 -4.34 9.88
CA LYS A 25 11.59 -4.01 9.43
C LYS A 25 11.65 -3.84 7.92
N GLU A 26 10.96 -4.71 7.18
CA GLU A 26 10.87 -4.65 5.73
C GLU A 26 10.20 -3.34 5.27
N THR A 27 9.10 -2.96 5.93
CA THR A 27 8.40 -1.70 5.63
C THR A 27 9.30 -0.47 5.86
N GLU A 28 10.12 -0.49 6.91
CA GLU A 28 11.05 0.63 7.20
C GLU A 28 12.17 0.74 6.16
N ILE A 29 12.68 -0.39 5.69
CA ILE A 29 13.65 -0.44 4.58
C ILE A 29 13.02 0.14 3.30
N GLU A 30 11.79 -0.24 2.98
CA GLU A 30 11.09 0.28 1.80
C GLU A 30 10.80 1.78 1.90
N PHE A 31 10.52 2.33 3.08
CA PHE A 31 10.44 3.79 3.26
C PHE A 31 11.78 4.49 2.98
N GLY A 32 12.88 3.91 3.44
CA GLY A 32 14.23 4.43 3.15
C GLY A 32 14.54 4.42 1.66
N ARG A 33 14.17 3.35 0.97
CA ARG A 33 14.31 3.20 -0.48
C ARG A 33 13.41 4.16 -1.25
N LEU A 34 12.15 4.31 -0.85
CA LEU A 34 11.22 5.24 -1.50
C LEU A 34 11.74 6.68 -1.36
N LYS A 35 12.20 7.08 -0.17
CA LYS A 35 12.80 8.41 0.06
C LYS A 35 14.01 8.66 -0.84
N SER A 36 14.88 7.66 -1.07
CA SER A 36 16.09 7.85 -1.88
C SER A 36 15.78 8.05 -3.37
N LEU A 37 14.67 7.51 -3.87
CA LEU A 37 14.23 7.65 -5.25
C LEU A 37 13.57 9.00 -5.56
N VAL A 38 13.07 9.71 -4.55
CA VAL A 38 12.32 10.97 -4.73
C VAL A 38 13.25 12.19 -4.61
N PRO A 39 13.56 12.92 -5.71
CA PRO A 39 14.63 13.91 -5.75
C PRO A 39 14.50 15.07 -4.75
N THR A 40 13.27 15.47 -4.44
CA THR A 40 12.95 16.62 -3.57
C THR A 40 13.12 16.32 -2.08
N ILE A 41 13.14 15.05 -1.69
CA ILE A 41 13.26 14.60 -0.29
C ILE A 41 14.46 13.69 -0.02
N SER A 42 15.15 13.20 -1.05
CA SER A 42 16.29 12.27 -0.90
C SER A 42 17.44 12.84 -0.07
N ARG A 43 17.72 14.14 -0.17
CA ARG A 43 18.77 14.83 0.59
C ARG A 43 18.35 15.32 1.97
N LYS A 44 17.06 15.24 2.33
CA LYS A 44 16.58 15.74 3.63
C LYS A 44 16.94 14.74 4.72
N GLN A 45 17.45 15.21 5.87
CA GLN A 45 17.87 14.31 6.95
C GLN A 45 16.69 13.52 7.54
N SER A 46 15.66 14.22 8.01
CA SER A 46 14.43 13.63 8.55
C SER A 46 13.22 14.05 7.72
N VAL A 47 12.42 13.08 7.29
CA VAL A 47 11.17 13.30 6.55
C VAL A 47 10.14 12.36 7.15
N SER A 48 8.92 12.84 7.39
CA SER A 48 7.87 12.00 7.96
C SER A 48 7.44 10.93 6.94
N LYS A 49 6.96 9.77 7.40
CA LYS A 49 6.46 8.71 6.50
C LYS A 49 5.35 9.21 5.58
N LEU A 50 4.49 10.09 6.10
CA LEU A 50 3.43 10.74 5.34
C LEU A 50 4.01 11.60 4.21
N ASP A 51 4.98 12.46 4.53
CA ASP A 51 5.63 13.32 3.52
C ASP A 51 6.38 12.50 2.47
N VAL A 52 6.99 11.37 2.85
CA VAL A 52 7.62 10.45 1.90
C VAL A 52 6.59 9.93 0.90
N ILE A 53 5.40 9.51 1.37
CA ILE A 53 4.34 9.00 0.50
C ILE A 53 3.77 10.10 -0.39
N LEU A 54 3.41 11.25 0.20
CA LEU A 54 2.82 12.36 -0.55
C LEU A 54 3.75 12.89 -1.64
N GLU A 55 5.04 13.02 -1.31
CA GLU A 55 6.02 13.49 -2.28
C GLU A 55 6.32 12.44 -3.36
N ALA A 56 6.28 11.15 -3.02
CA ALA A 56 6.43 10.07 -4.00
C ALA A 56 5.29 10.06 -5.02
N ILE A 57 4.04 10.23 -4.58
CA ILE A 57 2.88 10.35 -5.46
C ILE A 57 3.08 11.53 -6.42
N ARG A 58 3.41 12.70 -5.88
CA ARG A 58 3.65 13.91 -6.68
C ARG A 58 4.77 13.72 -7.71
N TYR A 59 5.81 12.96 -7.34
CA TYR A 59 6.91 12.67 -8.25
C TYR A 59 6.50 11.70 -9.36
N ILE A 60 5.66 10.69 -9.07
CA ILE A 60 5.08 9.81 -10.09
C ILE A 60 4.24 10.63 -11.08
N ASP A 61 3.38 11.53 -10.60
CA ASP A 61 2.56 12.39 -11.47
C ASP A 61 3.46 13.21 -12.41
N THR A 62 4.51 13.82 -11.86
CA THR A 62 5.47 14.60 -12.66
C THR A 62 6.17 13.76 -13.73
N LEU A 63 6.54 12.52 -13.41
CA LEU A 63 7.18 11.61 -14.37
C LEU A 63 6.20 11.15 -15.45
N GLN A 64 4.93 10.94 -15.10
CA GLN A 64 3.89 10.58 -16.06
C GLN A 64 3.64 11.72 -17.05
N ASP A 65 3.55 12.97 -16.58
CA ASP A 65 3.42 14.16 -17.43
C ASP A 65 4.60 14.26 -18.40
N GLN A 66 5.84 14.12 -17.90
CA GLN A 66 7.04 14.17 -18.74
C GLN A 66 7.08 13.06 -19.81
N LEU A 67 6.63 11.85 -19.46
CA LEU A 67 6.54 10.74 -20.41
C LEU A 67 5.47 11.00 -21.46
N PHE A 68 4.34 11.59 -21.04
CA PHE A 68 3.25 11.94 -21.93
C PHE A 68 3.67 12.99 -22.96
N ASP A 69 4.35 14.04 -22.52
CA ASP A 69 4.88 15.09 -23.39
C ASP A 69 5.84 14.50 -24.43
N GLN A 70 6.80 13.68 -23.99
CA GLN A 70 7.77 13.04 -24.88
C GLN A 70 7.13 12.12 -25.91
N LEU A 71 6.09 11.39 -25.52
CA LEU A 71 5.42 10.45 -26.42
C LEU A 71 4.47 11.17 -27.39
N SER A 72 3.90 12.29 -26.97
CA SER A 72 3.11 13.22 -27.81
C SER A 72 3.98 13.83 -28.90
N GLU A 73 5.16 14.35 -28.52
CA GLU A 73 6.15 14.91 -29.46
C GLU A 73 6.62 13.89 -30.49
N ARG A 74 6.73 12.61 -30.11
CA ARG A 74 7.13 11.51 -30.99
C ARG A 74 6.02 11.01 -31.91
N GLY A 75 4.78 11.50 -31.75
CA GLY A 75 3.62 11.02 -32.51
C GLY A 75 3.27 9.55 -32.23
N GLN A 76 3.68 9.02 -31.07
CA GLN A 76 3.51 7.62 -30.69
C GLN A 76 2.33 7.38 -29.75
N LEU A 77 1.61 8.44 -29.35
CA LEU A 77 0.38 8.35 -28.55
C LEU A 77 -0.85 8.28 -29.44
N SER A 78 -1.60 7.18 -29.32
CA SER A 78 -2.99 7.16 -29.75
C SER A 78 -3.88 7.66 -28.60
N GLU A 79 -4.89 8.47 -28.94
CA GLU A 79 -5.95 8.96 -28.03
C GLU A 79 -6.42 7.95 -26.96
N PRO A 80 -6.71 6.67 -27.28
CA PRO A 80 -7.14 5.71 -26.27
C PRO A 80 -6.06 5.36 -25.22
N ILE A 81 -4.78 5.36 -25.59
CA ILE A 81 -3.67 5.08 -24.66
C ILE A 81 -3.45 6.30 -23.75
N ALA A 82 -3.51 7.51 -24.32
CA ALA A 82 -3.46 8.76 -23.59
C ALA A 82 -4.55 8.85 -22.50
N ALA A 83 -5.79 8.54 -22.88
CA ALA A 83 -6.93 8.55 -21.97
C ALA A 83 -6.82 7.49 -20.87
N ALA A 84 -6.33 6.29 -21.19
CA ALA A 84 -6.13 5.23 -20.19
C ALA A 84 -5.08 5.60 -19.14
N LEU A 85 -3.97 6.22 -19.56
CA LEU A 85 -2.91 6.69 -18.67
C LEU A 85 -3.43 7.76 -17.70
N LEU A 86 -4.24 8.70 -18.18
CA LEU A 86 -4.91 9.72 -17.35
C LEU A 86 -5.93 9.12 -16.37
N ALA A 87 -6.58 8.01 -16.73
CA ALA A 87 -7.64 7.39 -15.94
C ALA A 87 -7.11 6.57 -14.76
N THR A 88 -5.90 5.99 -14.86
CA THR A 88 -5.26 5.18 -13.82
C THR A 88 -4.84 5.92 -12.54
N GLY A 89 -5.13 7.23 -12.42
CA GLY A 89 -4.84 8.04 -11.24
C GLY A 89 -6.06 8.46 -10.41
N LYS A 90 -7.27 7.94 -10.67
CA LYS A 90 -8.54 8.46 -10.12
C LYS A 90 -9.40 7.48 -9.31
N GLU A 91 -8.91 6.30 -8.90
CA GLU A 91 -9.73 5.35 -8.14
C GLU A 91 -10.01 5.73 -6.66
N ASN A 92 -9.43 6.81 -6.13
CA ASN A 92 -9.67 7.25 -4.75
C ASN A 92 -10.68 8.40 -4.58
N ALA A 93 -11.34 8.83 -5.66
CA ALA A 93 -12.41 9.82 -5.57
C ALA A 93 -13.72 9.18 -5.07
N LEU A 94 -13.95 9.28 -3.75
CA LEU A 94 -15.27 9.32 -3.10
C LEU A 94 -16.12 8.04 -3.14
N THR A 95 -15.91 7.15 -2.16
CA THR A 95 -17.01 6.36 -1.56
C THR A 95 -17.44 6.97 -0.22
N ALA A 96 -17.51 8.30 -0.16
CA ALA A 96 -18.20 9.03 0.89
C ALA A 96 -19.63 9.37 0.43
N THR A 97 -20.44 8.35 0.14
CA THR A 97 -21.91 8.51 0.12
C THR A 97 -22.50 7.67 1.22
N THR A 98 -22.68 8.31 2.37
CA THR A 98 -23.62 7.98 3.42
C THR A 98 -24.90 7.38 2.84
N THR A 99 -25.15 6.09 3.05
CA THR A 99 -26.51 5.54 3.08
C THR A 99 -26.69 4.80 4.39
N LYS A 100 -27.30 5.53 5.33
CA LYS A 100 -27.79 5.13 6.63
C LYS A 100 -28.70 3.90 6.51
N ARG A 101 -28.15 2.70 6.70
CA ARG A 101 -28.93 1.51 7.08
C ARG A 101 -29.27 1.64 8.56
N GLN A 102 -30.50 2.04 8.87
CA GLN A 102 -31.07 1.73 10.18
C GLN A 102 -32.39 1.01 9.98
N ARG A 103 -32.31 -0.32 10.16
CA ARG A 103 -33.43 -1.21 10.45
C ARG A 103 -34.08 -0.76 11.75
N HIS A 104 -35.35 -0.43 11.70
CA HIS A 104 -36.35 -0.52 12.77
C HIS A 104 -37.68 -0.48 12.01
N ARG A 105 -38.73 -1.24 12.31
CA ARG A 105 -39.11 -2.19 13.36
C ARG A 105 -40.49 -2.72 12.87
N SER A 106 -40.92 -3.85 13.41
CA SER A 106 -42.26 -4.48 13.34
C SER A 106 -43.41 -3.51 13.04
N GLU A 107 -44.43 -3.88 12.27
CA GLU A 107 -45.49 -4.86 12.61
C GLU A 107 -46.18 -5.44 11.36
#